data_AF-A0A0A6CXD6-F1
#
_entry.id   AF-A0A0A6CXD6-F1
#
_cell.length_a   1.000
_cell.length_b   1.000
_cell.length_c   1.000
_cell.angle_alpha   90.00
_cell.angle_beta   90.00
_cell.angle_gamma   90.00
#
_symmetry.space_group_name_H-M   'P 1'
#
loop_
_entity.id
_entity.type
_entity.pdbx_description
1 polymer ?
#
loop_
_entity_poly.entity_id
_entity_poly.type
_entity_poly.pdbx_seq_one_letter_code
_entity_poly.pdbx_strand_id
1 'polypeptide(L)'
;MAAAEIVRARIDSDLKKEASAVLSGMGLSVSDAIRLLFVRVAAEKAMPFDLRMPNTETQAAMRDVREGRVTRVSNVSALMADLDADD
;
A
#
# COMPACT_ATOMS: atom_id res chain seq x y z
N MET A 1 -27.80 -5.76 -11.78
CA MET A 1 -27.23 -4.42 -12.00
C MET A 1 -26.06 -4.28 -11.04
N ALA A 2 -24.88 -3.84 -11.51
CA ALA A 2 -23.77 -3.58 -10.59
C ALA A 2 -24.19 -2.44 -9.65
N ALA A 3 -24.13 -2.68 -8.34
CA ALA A 3 -24.41 -1.64 -7.36
C ALA A 3 -23.31 -0.58 -7.46
N ALA A 4 -23.69 0.67 -7.72
CA ALA A 4 -22.77 1.79 -7.66
C ALA A 4 -22.52 2.12 -6.19
N GLU A 5 -21.28 1.96 -5.73
CA GLU A 5 -20.86 2.36 -4.39
C GLU A 5 -20.16 3.73 -4.40
N ILE A 6 -20.31 4.48 -3.31
CA ILE A 6 -19.76 5.84 -3.19
C ILE A 6 -18.48 5.80 -2.35
N VAL A 7 -17.37 6.24 -2.93
CA VAL A 7 -16.12 6.49 -2.21
C VAL A 7 -16.16 7.87 -1.57
N ARG A 8 -16.00 7.95 -0.25
CA ARG A 8 -15.89 9.20 0.52
C ARG A 8 -14.61 9.20 1.32
N ALA A 9 -13.78 10.23 1.14
CA ALA A 9 -12.56 10.44 1.91
C ALA A 9 -12.46 11.91 2.35
N ARG A 10 -11.92 12.14 3.55
CA ARG A 10 -11.56 13.49 3.98
C ARG A 10 -10.25 13.89 3.31
N ILE A 11 -10.19 15.13 2.84
CA ILE A 11 -9.01 15.70 2.19
C ILE A 11 -8.91 17.16 2.61
N ASP A 12 -7.68 17.67 2.71
CA ASP A 12 -7.44 19.09 2.88
C ASP A 12 -8.08 19.90 1.73
N SER A 13 -8.67 21.05 2.06
CA SER A 13 -9.42 21.84 1.08
C SER A 13 -8.53 22.45 0.00
N ASP A 14 -7.31 22.84 0.34
CA ASP A 14 -6.40 23.46 -0.61
C ASP A 14 -5.75 22.40 -1.49
N LEU A 15 -5.39 21.25 -0.92
CA LEU A 15 -4.96 20.08 -1.69
C LEU A 15 -6.02 19.65 -2.71
N LYS A 16 -7.30 19.63 -2.32
CA LYS A 16 -8.40 19.29 -3.24
C LYS A 16 -8.48 20.28 -4.42
N LYS A 17 -8.35 21.58 -4.16
CA LYS A 17 -8.42 22.62 -5.20
C LYS A 17 -7.27 22.46 -6.19
N GLU A 18 -6.05 22.31 -5.68
CA GLU A 18 -4.84 22.14 -6.49
C GLU A 18 -4.95 20.89 -7.38
N ALA A 19 -5.26 19.73 -6.78
CA ALA A 19 -5.41 18.48 -7.52
C ALA A 19 -6.53 18.57 -8.59
N SER A 20 -7.64 19.23 -8.27
CA SER A 20 -8.75 19.40 -9.23
C SER A 20 -8.34 20.25 -10.43
N ALA A 21 -7.56 21.31 -10.22
CA ALA A 21 -7.07 22.17 -11.30
C ALA A 21 -6.11 21.41 -12.23
N VAL A 22 -5.16 20.65 -11.66
CA VAL A 22 -4.22 19.82 -12.42
C VAL A 22 -4.95 18.75 -13.24
N LEU A 23 -5.86 18.01 -12.61
CA LEU A 23 -6.65 16.97 -13.29
C LEU A 23 -7.54 17.54 -14.39
N SER A 24 -8.16 18.71 -14.16
CA SER A 24 -8.95 19.39 -15.19
C SER A 24 -8.09 19.81 -16.38
N GLY A 25 -6.84 20.21 -16.15
CA GLY A 25 -5.87 20.49 -17.23
C GLY A 25 -5.54 19.25 -18.07
N MET A 26 -5.70 18.06 -17.50
CA MET A 26 -5.58 16.77 -18.19
C MET A 26 -6.90 16.26 -18.78
N GLY A 27 -8.00 17.00 -18.64
CA GLY A 27 -9.34 16.58 -19.08
C GLY A 27 -10.00 15.52 -18.19
N LEU A 28 -9.53 15.36 -16.95
CA LEU A 28 -10.04 14.38 -15.99
C LEU A 28 -10.77 15.05 -14.84
N SER A 29 -11.87 14.44 -14.39
CA SER A 29 -12.47 14.78 -13.10
C SER A 29 -11.75 14.06 -11.95
N VAL A 30 -11.92 14.55 -10.72
CA VAL A 30 -11.43 13.86 -9.51
C VAL A 30 -12.00 12.44 -9.43
N SER A 31 -13.26 12.26 -9.82
CA SER A 31 -13.92 10.95 -9.84
C SER A 31 -13.28 9.99 -10.86
N ASP A 32 -12.82 10.49 -12.01
CA ASP A 32 -12.12 9.67 -13.02
C ASP A 32 -10.76 9.22 -12.50
N ALA A 33 -10.00 10.13 -11.89
CA ALA A 33 -8.71 9.81 -11.30
C ALA A 33 -8.84 8.74 -10.19
N ILE A 34 -9.84 8.86 -9.31
CA ILE A 34 -10.11 7.87 -8.25
C ILE A 34 -10.49 6.51 -8.86
N ARG A 35 -11.33 6.49 -9.90
CA ARG A 35 -11.68 5.23 -10.59
C ARG A 35 -10.45 4.57 -11.21
N LEU A 36 -9.61 5.32 -11.91
CA LEU A 36 -8.39 4.80 -12.53
C LEU A 36 -7.42 4.23 -11.50
N LEU A 37 -7.26 4.91 -10.36
CA LEU A 37 -6.47 4.42 -9.24
C LEU A 37 -6.96 3.05 -8.76
N PHE A 38 -8.26 2.88 -8.52
CA PHE A 38 -8.80 1.60 -8.06
C PHE A 38 -8.66 0.49 -9.10
N VAL A 39 -8.87 0.79 -10.38
CA VAL A 39 -8.65 -0.17 -11.47
C VAL A 39 -7.19 -0.65 -11.49
N ARG A 40 -6.24 0.28 -11.37
CA ARG A 40 -4.81 -0.03 -11.36
C ARG A 40 -4.42 -0.88 -10.15
N VAL A 41 -4.86 -0.51 -8.95
CA VAL A 41 -4.60 -1.26 -7.71
C VAL A 41 -5.20 -2.67 -7.79
N ALA A 42 -6.42 -2.81 -8.30
CA ALA A 42 -7.07 -4.11 -8.44
C ALA A 42 -6.32 -5.03 -9.43
N ALA A 43 -5.81 -4.47 -10.53
CA ALA A 43 -5.08 -5.19 -11.56
C ALA A 43 -3.67 -5.60 -11.12
N GLU A 44 -2.94 -4.69 -10.47
CA GLU A 44 -1.51 -4.90 -10.16
C GLU A 44 -1.20 -5.32 -8.75
N LYS A 45 -2.20 -5.28 -7.85
CA LYS A 45 -1.99 -5.56 -6.42
C LYS A 45 -0.90 -4.68 -5.79
N ALA A 46 -0.68 -3.51 -6.37
CA ALA A 46 0.31 -2.53 -5.94
C ALA A 46 -0.23 -1.11 -6.10
N MET A 47 0.31 -0.17 -5.33
CA MET A 47 0.05 1.25 -5.51
C MET A 47 0.76 1.76 -6.77
N PRO A 48 0.18 2.70 -7.52
CA PRO A 48 0.77 3.22 -8.76
C PRO A 48 1.94 4.18 -8.54
N PHE A 49 2.43 4.29 -7.30
CA PHE A 49 3.59 5.08 -6.92
C PHE A 49 4.40 4.31 -5.89
N ASP A 50 5.71 4.55 -5.87
CA ASP A 50 6.62 3.90 -4.93
C ASP A 50 6.26 4.30 -3.50
N LEU A 51 5.85 3.31 -2.70
CA LEU A 51 5.74 3.46 -1.25
C LEU A 51 7.15 3.37 -0.63
N ARG A 52 7.89 4.47 -0.70
CA ARG A 52 9.32 4.52 -0.32
C ARG A 52 9.58 4.44 1.18
N MET A 53 8.56 4.54 2.02
CA MET A 53 8.70 4.53 3.47
C MET A 53 8.04 3.26 4.05
N PRO A 54 8.83 2.29 4.51
CA PRO A 54 8.31 1.14 5.24
C PRO A 54 7.56 1.60 6.49
N ASN A 55 6.52 0.87 6.89
CA ASN A 55 5.80 1.17 8.13
C ASN A 55 6.69 0.92 9.37
N THR A 56 6.27 1.40 10.54
CA THR A 56 7.05 1.31 11.78
C THR A 56 7.48 -0.12 12.12
N GLU A 57 6.60 -1.09 11.88
CA GLU A 57 6.84 -2.51 12.12
C GLU A 57 7.93 -3.06 11.19
N THR A 58 7.83 -2.80 9.89
CA THR A 58 8.82 -3.20 8.89
C THR A 58 10.18 -2.54 9.19
N GLN A 59 10.18 -1.27 9.60
CA GLN A 59 11.41 -0.59 10.02
C GLN A 59 12.04 -1.25 11.25
N ALA A 60 11.23 -1.71 12.21
CA ALA A 60 11.71 -2.44 13.39
C ALA A 60 12.33 -3.79 13.00
N ALA A 61 11.63 -4.58 12.19
CA ALA A 61 12.15 -5.84 11.66
C ALA A 61 13.49 -5.64 10.91
N MET A 62 13.60 -4.60 10.09
CA MET A 62 14.86 -4.26 9.41
C MET A 62 15.98 -3.84 10.38
N ARG A 63 15.68 -3.24 11.54
CA ARG A 63 16.67 -2.95 12.59
C ARG A 63 17.10 -4.24 13.28
N ASP A 64 16.16 -5.10 13.63
CA ASP A 64 16.44 -6.39 14.30
C ASP A 64 17.36 -7.28 13.46
N VAL A 65 17.13 -7.34 12.14
CA VAL A 65 18.03 -8.01 11.20
C VAL A 65 19.44 -7.44 11.24
N ARG A 66 19.59 -6.11 11.23
CA ARG A 66 20.91 -5.44 11.27
C ARG A 66 21.64 -5.61 12.60
N GLU A 67 20.90 -5.66 13.69
CA GLU A 67 21.42 -5.83 15.05
C GLU A 67 21.61 -7.31 15.42
N GLY A 68 21.30 -8.23 14.51
CA GLY A 68 21.45 -9.67 14.72
C GLY A 68 20.40 -10.29 15.64
N ARG A 69 19.32 -9.56 15.97
CA ARG A 69 18.14 -10.07 16.68
C ARG A 69 17.26 -10.89 15.73
N VAL A 70 17.82 -11.99 15.24
CA VAL A 70 17.15 -12.90 14.29
C VAL A 70 17.23 -14.33 14.79
N THR A 71 16.17 -15.09 14.57
CA THR A 71 16.21 -16.55 14.76
C THR A 71 17.07 -17.16 13.67
N ARG A 72 18.05 -17.97 14.08
CA ARG A 72 18.92 -18.72 13.17
C ARG A 72 18.56 -20.19 13.25
N VAL A 73 18.36 -20.80 12.10
CA VAL A 73 18.04 -22.22 11.95
C VAL A 73 19.05 -22.89 11.03
N SER A 74 19.31 -24.18 11.26
CA SER A 74 20.39 -24.91 10.59
C SER A 74 20.03 -25.36 9.16
N ASN A 75 18.74 -25.46 8.84
CA ASN A 75 18.24 -25.88 7.52
C ASN A 75 16.78 -25.46 7.32
N VAL A 76 16.28 -25.63 6.10
CA VAL A 76 14.92 -25.25 5.71
C VAL A 76 13.86 -26.05 6.47
N SER A 77 14.08 -27.34 6.74
CA SER A 77 13.11 -28.15 7.49
C SER A 77 12.92 -27.65 8.92
N ALA A 78 13.99 -27.23 9.58
CA ALA A 78 13.94 -26.61 10.90
C ALA A 78 13.26 -25.22 10.87
N LEU A 79 13.44 -24.45 9.77
CA LEU A 79 12.74 -23.18 9.58
C LEU A 79 11.22 -23.36 9.53
N MET A 80 10.76 -24.29 8.69
CA MET A 80 9.32 -24.51 8.50
C MET A 80 8.66 -25.04 9.76
N ALA A 81 9.33 -25.94 10.48
CA ALA A 81 8.83 -26.44 11.77
C ALA A 81 8.69 -25.34 12.84
N ASP A 82 9.53 -24.29 12.80
CA ASP A 82 9.46 -23.14 13.71
C ASP A 82 8.33 -22.17 13.30
N LEU A 83 8.16 -21.92 12.00
CA LEU A 83 7.11 -21.03 11.47
C LEU A 83 5.69 -21.60 11.63
N ASP A 84 5.54 -22.91 11.42
CA ASP A 84 4.25 -23.61 11.50
C ASP A 84 3.87 -23.99 12.96
N ALA A 85 4.72 -23.68 13.95
CA ALA A 85 4.49 -24.05 15.35
C ALA A 85 3.38 -23.21 16.04
N ASP A 86 3.03 -22.06 15.47
CA ASP A 86 2.07 -21.09 16.03
C ASP A 86 0.75 -20.98 15.24
N ASP A 87 0.54 -21.83 14.21
CA ASP A 87 -0.75 -22.04 13.51
C ASP A 87 -1.64 -23.06 14.25
#